data_AF-A0AA38U4Q5-F1
#
_entry.id   AF-A0AA38U4Q5-F1
#
_cell.length_a   1.000
_cell.length_b   1.000
_cell.length_c   1.000
_cell.angle_alpha   90.00
_cell.angle_beta   90.00
_cell.angle_gamma   90.00
#
_symmetry.space_group_name_H-M   'P 1'
#
loop_
_entity.id
_entity.type
_entity.pdbx_description
1 polymer ?
#
loop_
_entity_poly.entity_id
_entity_poly.type
_entity_poly.pdbx_seq_one_letter_code
_entity_poly.pdbx_strand_id
1 'polypeptide(L)'
;MSALQGPVVCPSVRGKQGGVHAVPTVDGPLMKAKIHRSGIWGLKGINSHRVRVRNQRGSKIVTCSFSSSSNGNGSMAESFNENDSDYVNSSIVEAVEVKSGPDGFVIKMRDGKHLRCAHNNPQGGHLPDYAPHPAIVLKMEDGTGLLLPIIVLEMPSVLLMAAMRNVQIARPTMYNVVKEMIDKMGYKVKLVRVTKRIHEAYFARLYLTKVDDENDCVSFDLRPSDAINIAVRCKVPIQVNKFLAHSDGMKVVESAKLRSRVLQMVNI
;
A
#
# COMPACT_ATOMS: atom_id res chain seq x y z
N MET A 1 -42.96 10.15 -19.45
CA MET A 1 -43.15 8.89 -18.71
C MET A 1 -43.16 7.74 -19.70
N SER A 2 -42.06 6.99 -19.81
CA SER A 2 -42.04 5.67 -20.46
C SER A 2 -40.83 4.89 -19.94
N ALA A 3 -41.06 3.90 -19.08
CA ALA A 3 -40.03 2.99 -18.59
C ALA A 3 -39.94 1.79 -19.55
N LEU A 4 -38.73 1.43 -19.99
CA LEU A 4 -38.49 0.19 -20.73
C LEU A 4 -37.70 -0.78 -19.85
N GLN A 5 -38.38 -1.85 -19.50
CA GLN A 5 -37.91 -2.99 -18.72
C GLN A 5 -37.05 -3.90 -19.61
N GLY A 6 -35.83 -4.21 -19.18
CA GLY A 6 -34.94 -5.19 -19.82
C GLY A 6 -34.46 -6.22 -18.79
N PRO A 7 -34.29 -7.50 -19.17
CA PRO A 7 -34.07 -8.59 -18.21
C PRO A 7 -32.67 -8.55 -17.59
N VAL A 8 -32.63 -8.67 -16.26
CA VAL A 8 -31.41 -8.90 -15.48
C VAL A 8 -31.14 -10.41 -15.48
N VAL A 9 -30.03 -10.85 -16.08
CA VAL A 9 -29.57 -12.24 -16.00
C VAL A 9 -28.42 -12.31 -15.01
N CYS A 10 -28.71 -12.82 -13.81
CA CYS A 10 -27.72 -13.17 -12.79
C CYS A 10 -27.25 -14.62 -13.01
N PRO A 11 -25.96 -14.91 -13.20
CA PRO A 11 -25.50 -16.29 -13.27
C PRO A 11 -25.48 -16.90 -11.86
N SER A 12 -26.28 -17.96 -11.68
CA SER A 12 -26.28 -18.80 -10.48
C SER A 12 -25.15 -19.82 -10.55
N VAL A 13 -24.29 -19.84 -9.53
CA VAL A 13 -23.22 -20.84 -9.36
C VAL A 13 -23.83 -22.06 -8.67
N ARG A 14 -23.81 -23.22 -9.33
CA ARG A 14 -24.16 -24.49 -8.70
C ARG A 14 -22.97 -25.46 -8.78
N GLY A 15 -22.53 -25.92 -7.62
CA GLY A 15 -21.45 -26.87 -7.47
C GLY A 15 -21.77 -28.26 -8.01
N LYS A 16 -20.73 -29.02 -8.37
CA LYS A 16 -20.81 -30.45 -8.69
C LYS A 16 -19.84 -31.24 -7.83
N GLN A 17 -20.39 -32.22 -7.10
CA GLN A 17 -19.68 -33.32 -6.46
C GLN A 17 -19.39 -34.44 -7.48
N GLY A 18 -18.23 -35.10 -7.30
CA GLY A 18 -18.02 -36.56 -7.26
C GLY A 18 -18.32 -37.47 -8.47
N GLY A 19 -17.28 -38.15 -8.98
CA GLY A 19 -17.30 -39.62 -9.11
C GLY A 19 -17.09 -40.30 -10.49
N VAL A 20 -15.90 -40.90 -10.65
CA VAL A 20 -15.55 -42.23 -11.24
C VAL A 20 -15.43 -42.46 -12.78
N HIS A 21 -14.15 -42.65 -13.18
CA HIS A 21 -13.48 -43.48 -14.20
C HIS A 21 -14.11 -43.93 -15.55
N ALA A 22 -13.35 -43.74 -16.64
CA ALA A 22 -12.72 -44.82 -17.45
C ALA A 22 -11.66 -44.26 -18.45
N VAL A 23 -10.56 -45.00 -18.65
CA VAL A 23 -9.46 -44.76 -19.63
C VAL A 23 -9.59 -45.81 -20.74
N PRO A 24 -9.23 -45.50 -22.01
CA PRO A 24 -8.05 -46.16 -22.59
C PRO A 24 -7.15 -45.26 -23.49
N THR A 25 -5.83 -45.39 -23.26
CA THR A 25 -4.68 -45.60 -24.20
C THR A 25 -5.01 -45.88 -25.69
N VAL A 26 -4.27 -45.54 -26.76
CA VAL A 26 -2.83 -45.42 -27.15
C VAL A 26 -2.84 -44.84 -28.62
N ASP A 27 -1.98 -43.93 -29.11
CA ASP A 27 -0.75 -44.16 -29.92
C ASP A 27 -0.22 -42.81 -30.52
N GLY A 28 1.11 -42.65 -30.71
CA GLY A 28 1.79 -41.44 -31.25
C GLY A 28 1.97 -41.41 -32.79
N PRO A 29 3.06 -40.83 -33.38
CA PRO A 29 3.74 -39.55 -33.13
C PRO A 29 4.03 -38.72 -34.42
N LEU A 30 4.60 -37.51 -34.23
CA LEU A 30 5.61 -36.83 -35.09
C LEU A 30 5.22 -36.16 -36.43
N MET A 31 5.48 -34.83 -36.58
CA MET A 31 6.42 -34.25 -37.58
C MET A 31 6.37 -32.69 -37.66
N LYS A 32 7.51 -32.09 -37.29
CA LYS A 32 8.25 -30.95 -37.87
C LYS A 32 7.56 -29.60 -38.16
N ALA A 33 7.94 -28.61 -37.33
CA ALA A 33 7.91 -27.19 -37.67
C ALA A 33 9.10 -26.80 -38.58
N LYS A 34 8.85 -26.02 -39.64
CA LYS A 34 9.87 -25.28 -40.40
C LYS A 34 9.73 -23.80 -40.10
N ILE A 35 10.81 -23.23 -39.59
CA ILE A 35 11.05 -21.79 -39.48
C ILE A 35 11.54 -21.30 -40.85
N HIS A 36 10.95 -20.23 -41.37
CA HIS A 36 11.59 -19.44 -42.42
C HIS A 36 11.67 -17.98 -42.00
N ARG A 37 12.90 -17.48 -42.03
CA ARG A 37 13.35 -16.13 -41.76
C ARG A 37 13.44 -15.40 -43.09
N SER A 38 12.96 -14.17 -43.16
CA SER A 38 13.50 -13.14 -44.07
C SER A 38 13.10 -11.76 -43.55
N GLY A 39 14.11 -10.94 -43.26
CA GLY A 39 13.92 -9.49 -43.19
C GLY A 39 13.98 -8.89 -44.60
N ILE A 40 13.62 -7.63 -44.73
CA ILE A 40 14.33 -6.55 -45.46
C ILE A 40 13.53 -5.24 -45.33
N TRP A 41 14.28 -4.15 -45.26
CA TRP A 41 13.98 -2.73 -45.09
C TRP A 41 12.90 -2.08 -45.98
N GLY A 42 12.30 -0.99 -45.46
CA GLY A 42 12.47 0.34 -46.08
C GLY A 42 11.25 1.10 -46.63
N LEU A 43 10.99 2.26 -46.01
CA LEU A 43 10.42 3.53 -46.54
C LEU A 43 8.90 3.73 -46.76
N LYS A 44 8.39 4.66 -45.94
CA LYS A 44 7.48 5.81 -46.21
C LYS A 44 6.47 5.74 -47.37
N GLY A 45 5.20 5.88 -47.01
CA GLY A 45 4.15 6.39 -47.89
C GLY A 45 2.74 6.28 -47.28
N ILE A 46 2.13 7.43 -46.98
CA ILE A 46 0.71 7.54 -46.64
C ILE A 46 -0.08 7.39 -47.96
N ASN A 47 -0.92 6.37 -48.10
CA ASN A 47 -2.30 6.58 -48.59
C ASN A 47 -3.21 5.37 -48.37
N SER A 48 -4.49 5.69 -48.16
CA SER A 48 -5.60 4.79 -47.89
C SER A 48 -5.97 3.89 -49.07
N HIS A 49 -5.96 2.57 -48.88
CA HIS A 49 -6.75 1.65 -49.71
C HIS A 49 -7.47 0.58 -48.88
N ARG A 50 -8.79 0.52 -49.09
CA ARG A 50 -9.75 -0.46 -48.54
C ARG A 50 -9.37 -1.88 -48.97
N VAL A 51 -9.13 -2.76 -48.00
CA VAL A 51 -9.29 -4.21 -48.19
C VAL A 51 -10.62 -4.61 -47.56
N ARG A 52 -11.57 -5.02 -48.41
CA ARG A 52 -12.88 -5.52 -47.99
C ARG A 52 -12.79 -7.04 -47.83
N VAL A 53 -12.58 -7.51 -46.60
CA VAL A 53 -12.86 -8.91 -46.24
C VAL A 53 -14.09 -8.91 -45.35
N ARG A 54 -15.16 -9.54 -45.84
CA ARG A 54 -16.43 -9.69 -45.15
C ARG A 54 -16.47 -11.09 -44.55
N ASN A 55 -16.36 -11.20 -43.22
CA ASN A 55 -17.31 -12.00 -42.46
C ASN A 55 -17.35 -11.60 -40.98
N GLN A 56 -18.53 -11.73 -40.40
CA GLN A 56 -19.03 -11.02 -39.23
C GLN A 56 -18.65 -11.71 -37.90
N ARG A 57 -18.17 -10.94 -36.92
CA ARG A 57 -18.60 -10.94 -35.50
C ARG A 57 -17.96 -9.74 -34.81
N GLY A 58 -18.80 -8.89 -34.24
CA GLY A 58 -18.52 -7.48 -33.96
C GLY A 58 -17.40 -7.22 -32.97
N SER A 59 -16.36 -6.54 -33.44
CA SER A 59 -15.46 -5.78 -32.58
C SER A 59 -16.17 -4.49 -32.19
N LYS A 60 -16.67 -4.40 -30.95
CA LYS A 60 -17.14 -3.12 -30.40
C LYS A 60 -15.91 -2.27 -30.11
N ILE A 61 -15.66 -1.29 -30.98
CA ILE A 61 -14.74 -0.19 -30.65
C ILE A 61 -15.46 0.66 -29.59
N VAL A 62 -14.96 0.63 -28.36
CA VAL A 62 -15.41 1.53 -27.31
C VAL A 62 -14.73 2.87 -27.55
N THR A 63 -15.42 3.76 -28.24
CA THR A 63 -14.99 5.15 -28.43
C THR A 63 -15.40 5.96 -27.22
N CYS A 64 -14.45 6.25 -26.33
CA CYS A 64 -14.66 7.16 -25.21
C CYS A 64 -14.73 8.59 -25.76
N SER A 65 -15.92 9.19 -25.79
CA SER A 65 -16.07 10.63 -26.04
C SER A 65 -16.04 11.35 -24.70
N PHE A 66 -15.02 12.17 -24.45
CA PHE A 66 -14.97 13.02 -23.25
C PHE A 66 -15.94 14.18 -23.41
N SER A 67 -17.19 13.98 -23.01
CA SER A 67 -18.15 15.06 -22.79
C SER A 67 -18.04 15.48 -21.33
N SER A 68 -17.03 16.28 -21.00
CA SER A 68 -16.91 16.90 -19.66
C SER A 68 -17.94 18.01 -19.51
N SER A 69 -19.17 17.67 -19.11
CA SER A 69 -20.04 18.63 -18.42
C SER A 69 -19.79 18.47 -16.92
N SER A 70 -18.73 19.10 -16.42
CA SER A 70 -18.51 19.19 -14.99
C SER A 70 -19.48 20.24 -14.45
N ASN A 71 -20.56 19.80 -13.81
CA ASN A 71 -21.51 20.67 -13.11
C ASN A 71 -20.88 21.24 -11.83
N GLY A 72 -19.76 21.98 -11.94
CA GLY A 72 -19.21 22.92 -10.94
C GLY A 72 -19.00 22.44 -9.49
N ASN A 73 -19.40 21.23 -9.13
CA ASN A 73 -19.39 20.68 -7.79
C ASN A 73 -18.21 19.73 -7.60
N GLY A 74 -17.18 19.91 -8.43
CA GLY A 74 -15.88 19.33 -8.17
C GLY A 74 -15.49 19.79 -6.77
N SER A 75 -15.31 18.82 -5.87
CA SER A 75 -14.77 19.07 -4.54
C SER A 75 -13.46 19.81 -4.75
N MET A 76 -13.49 21.14 -4.61
CA MET A 76 -12.28 21.95 -4.62
C MET A 76 -11.39 21.35 -3.54
N ALA A 77 -10.09 21.19 -3.84
CA ALA A 77 -9.12 20.80 -2.83
C ALA A 77 -9.34 21.75 -1.64
N GLU A 78 -9.83 21.21 -0.52
CA GLU A 78 -10.17 22.02 0.64
C GLU A 78 -8.95 22.84 1.07
N SER A 79 -9.18 24.09 1.46
CA SER A 79 -8.12 24.96 1.97
C SER A 79 -7.51 24.32 3.22
N PHE A 80 -6.22 23.98 3.13
CA PHE A 80 -5.50 23.22 4.14
C PHE A 80 -5.21 24.09 5.35
N ASN A 81 -6.01 23.97 6.41
CA ASN A 81 -5.72 24.61 7.70
C ASN A 81 -5.36 23.56 8.76
N GLU A 82 -4.42 22.68 8.44
CA GLU A 82 -3.77 21.81 9.42
C GLU A 82 -2.51 22.53 9.91
N ASN A 83 -2.46 22.87 11.20
CA ASN A 83 -1.32 23.58 11.78
C ASN A 83 -0.11 22.64 11.88
N ASP A 84 1.01 23.04 11.28
CA ASP A 84 2.27 22.28 11.30
C ASP A 84 2.75 21.97 12.74
N SER A 85 2.39 22.80 13.72
CA SER A 85 2.72 22.57 15.13
C SER A 85 2.08 21.31 15.72
N ASP A 86 1.02 20.80 15.10
CA ASP A 86 0.25 19.66 15.61
C ASP A 86 0.86 18.32 15.15
N TYR A 87 1.95 18.37 14.38
CA TYR A 87 2.59 17.21 13.80
C TYR A 87 4.01 17.03 14.31
N VAL A 88 4.46 15.77 14.36
CA VAL A 88 5.82 15.38 14.70
C VAL A 88 6.40 14.51 13.59
N ASN A 89 7.69 14.68 13.29
CA ASN A 89 8.39 13.80 12.36
C ASN A 89 8.50 12.38 12.92
N SER A 90 8.60 11.41 12.03
CA SER A 90 8.71 10.01 12.40
C SER A 90 9.65 9.24 11.48
N SER A 91 10.31 8.24 12.06
CA SER A 91 11.11 7.26 11.33
C SER A 91 10.44 5.89 11.36
N ILE A 92 10.72 5.07 10.35
CA ILE A 92 10.18 3.72 10.26
C ILE A 92 11.11 2.75 11.00
N VAL A 93 10.53 1.92 11.85
CA VAL A 93 11.22 0.82 12.52
C VAL A 93 11.12 -0.44 11.65
N GLU A 94 12.22 -1.20 11.50
CA GLU A 94 12.23 -2.50 10.78
C GLU A 94 11.51 -3.58 11.60
N ALA A 95 10.18 -3.46 11.70
CA ALA A 95 9.29 -4.44 12.31
C ALA A 95 8.74 -5.41 11.25
N VAL A 96 8.40 -6.62 11.68
CA VAL A 96 7.76 -7.67 10.87
C VAL A 96 6.28 -7.72 11.19
N GLU A 97 5.95 -7.91 12.46
CA GLU A 97 4.58 -8.14 12.93
C GLU A 97 4.40 -7.62 14.35
N VAL A 98 3.14 -7.35 14.70
CA VAL A 98 2.70 -6.93 16.02
C VAL A 98 1.68 -7.93 16.54
N LYS A 99 1.83 -8.30 17.81
CA LYS A 99 0.87 -9.13 18.55
C LYS A 99 0.39 -8.35 19.78
N SER A 100 -0.93 -8.29 19.98
CA SER A 100 -1.55 -7.82 21.23
C SER A 100 -1.57 -8.93 22.27
N GLY A 101 -1.55 -8.59 23.55
CA GLY A 101 -1.61 -9.54 24.66
C GLY A 101 -1.95 -8.85 25.99
N PRO A 102 -2.11 -9.62 27.08
CA PRO A 102 -2.53 -9.10 28.38
C PRO A 102 -1.53 -8.12 29.00
N ASP A 103 -0.23 -8.30 28.71
CA ASP A 103 0.85 -7.44 29.19
C ASP A 103 1.21 -6.30 28.22
N GLY A 104 0.35 -6.02 27.24
CA GLY A 104 0.57 -5.03 26.18
C GLY A 104 0.90 -5.67 24.83
N PHE A 105 1.83 -5.06 24.07
CA PHE A 105 2.16 -5.46 22.70
C PHE A 105 3.54 -6.05 22.61
N VAL A 106 3.69 -7.00 21.71
CA VAL A 106 4.98 -7.50 21.28
C VAL A 106 5.17 -7.14 19.82
N ILE A 107 6.18 -6.32 19.54
CA ILE A 107 6.63 -6.03 18.19
C ILE A 107 7.77 -6.99 17.88
N LYS A 108 7.59 -7.86 16.88
CA LYS A 108 8.68 -8.69 16.37
C LYS A 108 9.45 -7.87 15.34
N MET A 109 10.71 -7.64 15.67
CA MET A 109 11.66 -6.94 14.83
C MET A 109 12.20 -7.87 13.74
N ARG A 110 12.70 -7.29 12.66
CA ARG A 110 13.25 -8.05 11.54
C ARG A 110 14.53 -8.81 11.86
N ASP A 111 15.28 -8.36 12.88
CA ASP A 111 16.44 -9.06 13.43
C ASP A 111 16.05 -10.24 14.34
N GLY A 112 14.75 -10.54 14.47
CA GLY A 112 14.22 -11.61 15.32
C GLY A 112 14.04 -11.22 16.78
N LYS A 113 14.44 -10.01 17.19
CA LYS A 113 14.19 -9.52 18.55
C LYS A 113 12.72 -9.20 18.75
N HIS A 114 12.28 -9.29 20.00
CA HIS A 114 10.91 -8.96 20.40
C HIS A 114 10.96 -7.76 21.34
N LEU A 115 10.29 -6.67 20.96
CA LEU A 115 10.13 -5.49 21.79
C LEU A 115 8.77 -5.56 22.49
N ARG A 116 8.81 -5.61 23.83
CA ARG A 116 7.60 -5.46 24.63
C ARG A 116 7.26 -3.99 24.78
N CYS A 117 6.01 -3.65 24.55
CA CYS A 117 5.53 -2.28 24.60
C CYS A 117 4.23 -2.22 25.40
N ALA A 118 4.06 -1.15 26.18
CA ALA A 118 2.79 -0.83 26.84
C ALA A 118 2.13 0.36 26.14
N HIS A 119 0.81 0.43 26.17
CA HIS A 119 0.10 1.62 25.71
C HIS A 119 0.56 2.85 26.48
N ASN A 120 0.74 3.97 25.77
CA ASN A 120 1.00 5.25 26.40
C ASN A 120 -0.23 5.76 27.17
N ASN A 121 -1.43 5.53 26.64
CA ASN A 121 -2.68 5.86 27.28
C ASN A 121 -3.36 4.60 27.86
N PRO A 122 -3.54 4.45 29.19
CA PRO A 122 -4.22 3.30 29.78
C PRO A 122 -5.71 3.21 29.40
N GLN A 123 -6.29 4.31 28.90
CA GLN A 123 -7.66 4.33 28.35
C GLN A 123 -7.71 4.05 26.84
N GLY A 124 -6.58 3.78 26.18
CA GLY A 124 -6.43 3.61 24.73
C GLY A 124 -7.16 2.42 24.11
N GLY A 125 -8.14 1.84 24.81
CA GLY A 125 -8.86 0.63 24.40
C GLY A 125 -8.06 -0.64 24.65
N HIS A 126 -8.76 -1.70 25.05
CA HIS A 126 -8.18 -3.04 25.05
C HIS A 126 -8.26 -3.57 23.63
N LEU A 127 -7.14 -3.61 22.90
CA LEU A 127 -7.11 -4.29 21.61
C LEU A 127 -7.31 -5.79 21.86
N PRO A 128 -8.28 -6.44 21.18
CA PRO A 128 -8.56 -7.85 21.40
C PRO A 128 -7.29 -8.69 21.23
N ASP A 129 -7.15 -9.78 21.99
CA ASP A 129 -6.04 -10.71 21.76
C ASP A 129 -6.19 -11.28 20.35
N TYR A 130 -5.31 -10.85 19.46
CA TYR A 130 -5.32 -11.23 18.05
C TYR A 130 -3.99 -11.86 17.67
N ALA A 131 -4.05 -12.77 16.69
CA ALA A 131 -2.86 -13.40 16.12
C ALA A 131 -1.85 -12.34 15.63
N PRO A 132 -0.55 -12.65 15.48
CA PRO A 132 0.40 -11.72 14.91
C PRO A 132 -0.07 -11.17 13.56
N HIS A 133 -0.03 -9.84 13.39
CA HIS A 133 -0.37 -9.17 12.14
C HIS A 133 0.83 -8.39 11.59
N PRO A 134 1.03 -8.36 10.26
CA PRO A 134 2.00 -7.45 9.65
C PRO A 134 1.70 -6.00 10.03
N ALA A 135 2.74 -5.23 10.34
CA ALA A 135 2.59 -3.84 10.74
C ALA A 135 3.72 -2.98 10.21
N ILE A 136 3.41 -1.71 9.98
CA ILE A 136 4.41 -0.64 9.83
C ILE A 136 4.48 0.07 11.17
N VAL A 137 5.67 0.17 11.74
CA VAL A 137 5.87 0.83 13.04
C VAL A 137 6.58 2.16 12.82
N LEU A 138 5.92 3.25 13.20
CA LEU A 138 6.50 4.60 13.16
C LEU A 138 7.03 4.97 14.56
N LYS A 139 8.26 5.47 14.63
CA LYS A 139 8.88 5.99 15.86
C LYS A 139 8.86 7.51 15.81
N MET A 140 8.33 8.16 16.84
CA MET A 140 8.29 9.63 16.90
C MET A 140 9.68 10.21 17.16
N GLU A 141 10.00 11.31 16.47
CA GLU A 141 11.29 12.01 16.54
C GLU A 141 11.23 13.28 17.42
N ASP A 142 10.40 13.27 18.45
CA ASP A 142 10.27 14.33 19.48
C ASP A 142 10.93 13.97 20.82
N GLY A 143 11.65 12.85 20.87
CA GLY A 143 12.28 12.36 22.10
C GLY A 143 11.33 11.63 23.07
N THR A 144 10.03 11.51 22.75
CA THR A 144 9.07 10.78 23.59
C THR A 144 9.31 9.27 23.61
N GLY A 145 10.00 8.75 22.60
CA GLY A 145 10.24 7.32 22.41
C GLY A 145 8.97 6.54 22.03
N LEU A 146 7.89 7.23 21.65
CA LEU A 146 6.63 6.60 21.26
C LEU A 146 6.76 5.86 19.93
N LEU A 147 6.17 4.66 19.90
CA LEU A 147 6.00 3.83 18.72
C LEU A 147 4.52 3.77 18.36
N LEU A 148 4.19 4.05 17.11
CA LEU A 148 2.84 3.91 16.57
C LEU A 148 2.80 2.74 15.58
N PRO A 149 2.30 1.56 15.99
CA PRO A 149 2.08 0.45 15.07
C PRO A 149 0.82 0.68 14.24
N ILE A 150 0.96 0.59 12.93
CA ILE A 150 -0.14 0.62 11.96
C ILE A 150 -0.24 -0.78 11.37
N ILE A 151 -1.32 -1.49 11.72
CA ILE A 151 -1.59 -2.83 11.20
C ILE A 151 -1.91 -2.73 9.71
N VAL A 152 -1.26 -3.57 8.90
CA VAL A 152 -1.37 -3.58 7.45
C VAL A 152 -1.45 -4.99 6.92
N LEU A 153 -1.79 -5.12 5.63
CA LEU A 153 -1.63 -6.37 4.92
C LEU A 153 -0.14 -6.64 4.66
N GLU A 154 0.18 -7.90 4.38
CA GLU A 154 1.56 -8.36 4.15
C GLU A 154 2.24 -7.61 3.01
N MET A 155 1.57 -7.45 1.86
CA MET A 155 2.17 -6.88 0.65
C MET A 155 2.68 -5.43 0.83
N PRO A 156 1.90 -4.47 1.37
CA PRO A 156 2.42 -3.13 1.66
C PRO A 156 3.65 -3.12 2.60
N SER A 157 3.68 -4.01 3.59
CA SER A 157 4.83 -4.12 4.51
C SER A 157 6.06 -4.65 3.79
N VAL A 158 5.92 -5.73 3.00
CA VAL A 158 7.00 -6.31 2.19
C VAL A 158 7.58 -5.29 1.21
N LEU A 159 6.71 -4.54 0.51
CA LEU A 159 7.12 -3.52 -0.47
C LEU A 159 7.79 -2.31 0.19
N LEU A 160 7.41 -1.96 1.42
CA LEU A 160 8.07 -0.91 2.20
C LEU A 160 9.47 -1.36 2.60
N MET A 161 9.57 -2.57 3.14
CA MET A 161 10.82 -3.18 3.58
C MET A 161 11.83 -3.36 2.42
N ALA A 162 11.35 -3.69 1.22
CA ALA A 162 12.16 -3.72 0.01
C ALA A 162 12.68 -2.33 -0.36
N ALA A 163 11.83 -1.30 -0.29
CA ALA A 163 12.21 0.07 -0.59
C ALA A 163 13.23 0.64 0.40
N MET A 164 13.03 0.42 1.71
CA MET A 164 13.97 0.86 2.75
C MET A 164 15.37 0.26 2.56
N ARG A 165 15.45 -0.99 2.08
CA ARG A 165 16.71 -1.68 1.79
C ARG A 165 17.24 -1.46 0.38
N ASN A 166 16.61 -0.57 -0.41
CA ASN A 166 16.95 -0.30 -1.79
C ASN A 166 17.00 -1.58 -2.67
N VAL A 167 16.14 -2.56 -2.38
CA VAL A 167 16.02 -3.78 -3.16
C VAL A 167 15.29 -3.47 -4.46
N GLN A 168 15.93 -3.77 -5.59
CA GLN A 168 15.34 -3.57 -6.91
C GLN A 168 14.36 -4.69 -7.24
N ILE A 169 13.13 -4.31 -7.58
CA ILE A 169 12.08 -5.22 -8.04
C ILE A 169 12.04 -5.15 -9.57
N ALA A 170 12.02 -6.30 -10.24
CA ALA A 170 12.15 -6.39 -11.70
C ALA A 170 11.09 -5.61 -12.50
N ARG A 171 9.90 -5.40 -11.91
CA ARG A 171 8.83 -4.59 -12.50
C ARG A 171 8.49 -3.42 -11.58
N PRO A 172 8.14 -2.25 -12.13
CA PRO A 172 7.72 -1.11 -11.31
C PRO A 172 6.55 -1.48 -10.41
N THR A 173 6.67 -1.18 -9.11
CA THR A 173 5.55 -1.31 -8.18
C THR A 173 4.55 -0.17 -8.42
N MET A 174 3.33 -0.31 -7.91
CA MET A 174 2.33 0.77 -7.95
C MET A 174 2.89 2.09 -7.39
N TYR A 175 3.72 2.01 -6.35
CA TYR A 175 4.36 3.19 -5.74
C TYR A 175 5.43 3.83 -6.64
N ASN A 176 6.13 3.04 -7.47
CA ASN A 176 7.03 3.58 -8.48
C ASN A 176 6.27 4.27 -9.60
N VAL A 177 5.16 3.65 -10.05
CA VAL A 177 4.28 4.22 -11.07
C VAL A 177 3.69 5.55 -10.58
N VAL A 178 3.19 5.61 -9.34
CA VAL A 178 2.66 6.85 -8.74
C VAL A 178 3.73 7.94 -8.67
N LYS A 179 4.96 7.61 -8.24
CA LYS A 179 6.07 8.58 -8.23
C LYS A 179 6.35 9.13 -9.64
N GLU A 180 6.48 8.25 -10.63
CA GLU A 180 6.75 8.65 -12.02
C GLU A 180 5.60 9.49 -12.60
N MET A 181 4.36 9.18 -12.24
CA MET A 181 3.19 9.97 -12.63
C MET A 181 3.26 11.39 -12.01
N ILE A 182 3.54 11.49 -10.72
CA ILE A 182 3.69 12.79 -10.02
C ILE A 182 4.77 13.63 -10.71
N ASP A 183 5.94 13.05 -10.94
CA ASP A 183 7.07 13.72 -11.59
C ASP A 183 6.68 14.21 -13.01
N LYS A 184 6.04 13.35 -13.82
CA LYS A 184 5.59 13.70 -15.19
C LYS A 184 4.49 14.75 -15.24
N MET A 185 3.70 14.87 -14.17
CA MET A 185 2.67 15.91 -14.05
C MET A 185 3.23 17.26 -13.59
N GLY A 186 4.55 17.38 -13.36
CA GLY A 186 5.17 18.61 -12.91
C GLY A 186 4.95 18.90 -11.43
N TYR A 187 4.74 17.87 -10.62
CA TYR A 187 4.62 17.95 -9.18
C TYR A 187 5.78 17.23 -8.49
N LYS A 188 6.03 17.60 -7.23
CA LYS A 188 6.92 16.88 -6.32
C LYS A 188 6.15 16.53 -5.05
N VAL A 189 6.44 15.37 -4.47
CA VAL A 189 5.93 15.05 -3.13
C VAL A 189 6.62 15.95 -2.12
N LYS A 190 5.86 16.61 -1.24
CA LYS A 190 6.38 17.46 -0.17
C LYS A 190 6.55 16.68 1.13
N LEU A 191 5.49 16.01 1.59
CA LEU A 191 5.48 15.22 2.81
C LEU A 191 4.22 14.33 2.87
N VAL A 192 4.19 13.43 3.86
CA VAL A 192 3.01 12.65 4.22
C VAL A 192 2.66 12.90 5.68
N ARG A 193 1.37 13.01 6.00
CA ARG A 193 0.86 13.09 7.38
C ARG A 193 -0.07 11.92 7.68
N VAL A 194 0.14 11.22 8.78
CA VAL A 194 -0.88 10.37 9.42
C VAL A 194 -1.69 11.26 10.34
N THR A 195 -2.97 11.48 10.01
CA THR A 195 -3.73 12.63 10.51
C THR A 195 -4.63 12.26 11.68
N LYS A 196 -5.44 11.22 11.53
CA LYS A 196 -6.45 10.82 12.52
C LYS A 196 -6.75 9.33 12.45
N ARG A 197 -7.49 8.86 13.44
CA ARG A 197 -8.05 7.52 13.48
C ARG A 197 -9.56 7.60 13.74
N ILE A 198 -10.34 6.87 12.96
CA ILE A 198 -11.80 6.80 13.10
C ILE A 198 -12.20 5.34 13.00
N HIS A 199 -12.94 4.82 13.98
CA HIS A 199 -13.38 3.41 14.03
C HIS A 199 -12.23 2.43 13.73
N GLU A 200 -11.13 2.55 14.45
CA GLU A 200 -9.92 1.72 14.29
C GLU A 200 -9.11 1.93 12.99
N ALA A 201 -9.59 2.72 12.04
CA ALA A 201 -8.92 3.00 10.77
C ALA A 201 -8.14 4.31 10.83
N TYR A 202 -6.84 4.23 10.55
CA TYR A 202 -5.96 5.38 10.42
C TYR A 202 -6.09 6.01 9.02
N PHE A 203 -6.06 7.34 8.98
CA PHE A 203 -6.09 8.15 7.77
C PHE A 203 -4.74 8.82 7.56
N ALA A 204 -4.34 8.98 6.30
CA ALA A 204 -3.14 9.70 5.95
C ALA A 204 -3.36 10.59 4.73
N ARG A 205 -2.60 11.67 4.65
CA ARG A 205 -2.67 12.63 3.56
C ARG A 205 -1.30 12.81 2.93
N LEU A 206 -1.25 12.68 1.61
CA LEU A 206 -0.08 12.94 0.78
C LEU A 206 -0.15 14.37 0.27
N TYR A 207 0.89 15.16 0.51
CA TYR A 207 0.97 16.53 0.07
C TYR A 207 1.96 16.64 -1.10
N LEU A 208 1.51 17.25 -2.19
CA LEU A 208 2.32 17.56 -3.36
C LEU A 208 2.38 19.08 -3.55
N THR A 209 3.46 19.55 -4.14
CA THR A 209 3.61 20.92 -4.62
C THR A 209 3.98 20.90 -6.09
N LYS A 210 3.55 21.90 -6.85
CA LYS A 210 4.07 22.09 -8.20
C LYS A 210 5.57 22.37 -8.16
N VAL A 211 6.31 21.91 -9.17
CA VAL A 211 7.77 22.08 -9.22
C VAL A 211 8.15 23.56 -9.33
N ASP A 212 7.36 24.34 -10.07
CA ASP A 212 7.64 25.77 -10.37
C ASP A 212 6.91 26.75 -9.42
N ASP A 213 6.01 26.25 -8.56
CA ASP A 213 5.27 27.07 -7.60
C ASP A 213 4.98 26.26 -6.33
N GLU A 214 5.71 26.57 -5.26
CA GLU A 214 5.53 25.87 -3.97
C GLU A 214 4.24 26.26 -3.25
N ASN A 215 3.58 27.35 -3.65
CA ASN A 215 2.28 27.74 -3.11
C ASN A 215 1.14 26.94 -3.74
N ASP A 216 1.34 26.38 -4.93
CA ASP A 216 0.41 25.47 -5.58
C ASP A 216 0.53 24.07 -4.94
N CYS A 217 -0.18 23.91 -3.82
CA CYS A 217 -0.25 22.68 -3.05
C CYS A 217 -1.53 21.89 -3.40
N VAL A 218 -1.37 20.60 -3.68
CA VAL A 218 -2.49 19.64 -3.76
C VAL A 218 -2.28 18.53 -2.74
N SER A 219 -3.36 17.91 -2.29
CA SER A 219 -3.25 16.75 -1.41
C SER A 219 -4.23 15.64 -1.75
N PHE A 220 -3.87 14.43 -1.35
CA PHE A 220 -4.65 13.22 -1.58
C PHE A 220 -4.84 12.48 -0.26
N ASP A 221 -6.09 12.09 0.02
CA ASP A 221 -6.38 11.15 1.10
C ASP A 221 -5.95 9.74 0.68
N LEU A 222 -5.19 9.08 1.53
CA LEU A 222 -4.62 7.76 1.30
C LEU A 222 -4.67 6.92 2.58
N ARG A 223 -4.63 5.60 2.40
CA ARG A 223 -4.29 4.72 3.52
C ARG A 223 -2.84 4.99 3.97
N PRO A 224 -2.55 4.96 5.28
CA PRO A 224 -1.20 5.22 5.78
C PRO A 224 -0.13 4.32 5.14
N SER A 225 -0.44 3.04 4.91
CA SER A 225 0.49 2.09 4.28
C SER A 225 0.96 2.55 2.89
N ASP A 226 0.05 3.13 2.11
CA ASP A 226 0.33 3.59 0.74
C ASP A 226 1.08 4.91 0.77
N ALA A 227 0.64 5.86 1.62
CA ALA A 227 1.29 7.14 1.79
C ALA A 227 2.75 6.98 2.26
N ILE A 228 2.99 6.14 3.27
CA ILE A 228 4.34 5.85 3.78
C ILE A 228 5.22 5.21 2.70
N ASN A 229 4.68 4.27 1.91
CA ASN A 229 5.43 3.66 0.81
C ASN A 229 5.85 4.66 -0.28
N ILE A 230 4.99 5.64 -0.57
CA ILE A 230 5.30 6.74 -1.50
C ILE A 230 6.37 7.64 -0.86
N ALA A 231 6.22 8.01 0.41
CA ALA A 231 7.13 8.88 1.13
C ALA A 231 8.58 8.35 1.13
N VAL A 232 8.76 7.06 1.44
CA VAL A 232 10.09 6.42 1.42
C VAL A 232 10.75 6.48 0.04
N ARG A 233 10.00 6.24 -1.04
CA ARG A 233 10.52 6.26 -2.42
C ARG A 233 10.81 7.67 -2.94
N CYS A 234 10.10 8.66 -2.40
CA CYS A 234 10.31 10.07 -2.70
C CYS A 234 11.33 10.72 -1.75
N LYS A 235 11.73 10.03 -0.67
CA LYS A 235 12.65 10.51 0.37
C LYS A 235 12.14 11.80 1.04
N VAL A 236 10.86 11.82 1.38
CA VAL A 236 10.20 12.96 2.03
C VAL A 236 9.83 12.64 3.48
N PRO A 237 9.60 13.67 4.32
CA PRO A 237 9.21 13.46 5.71
C PRO A 237 7.88 12.72 5.85
N ILE A 238 7.81 11.85 6.86
CA ILE A 238 6.57 11.25 7.36
C ILE A 238 6.28 11.87 8.72
N GLN A 239 5.11 12.50 8.81
CA GLN A 239 4.65 13.18 10.01
C GLN A 239 3.44 12.48 10.60
N VAL A 240 3.29 12.53 11.91
CA VAL A 240 2.14 11.99 12.64
C VAL A 240 1.55 13.08 13.51
N ASN A 241 0.21 13.15 13.55
CA ASN A 241 -0.47 14.07 14.45
C ASN A 241 -0.11 13.74 15.91
N LYS A 242 0.27 14.75 16.70
CA LYS A 242 0.76 14.59 18.08
C LYS A 242 -0.30 14.01 19.01
N PHE A 243 -1.57 14.41 18.85
CA PHE A 243 -2.65 13.85 19.66
C PHE A 243 -2.81 12.35 19.37
N LEU A 244 -2.83 11.98 18.10
CA LEU A 244 -2.87 10.58 17.67
C LEU A 244 -1.67 9.77 18.18
N ALA A 245 -0.45 10.32 18.04
CA ALA A 245 0.77 9.68 18.53
C ALA A 245 0.73 9.48 20.04
N HIS A 246 0.20 10.44 20.80
CA HIS A 246 0.06 10.34 22.24
C HIS A 246 -1.04 9.36 22.66
N SER A 247 -2.20 9.37 21.99
CA SER A 247 -3.35 8.53 22.35
C SER A 247 -3.10 7.05 22.05
N ASP A 248 -2.53 6.76 20.88
CA ASP A 248 -2.46 5.41 20.32
C ASP A 248 -1.02 4.85 20.35
N GLY A 249 -0.04 5.73 20.62
CA GLY A 249 1.36 5.35 20.72
C GLY A 249 1.64 4.41 21.89
N MET A 250 2.74 3.69 21.76
CA MET A 250 3.21 2.69 22.70
C MET A 250 4.63 3.03 23.15
N LYS A 251 4.95 2.71 24.41
CA LYS A 251 6.29 2.86 24.98
C LYS A 251 6.94 1.50 25.14
N VAL A 252 8.21 1.40 24.77
CA VAL A 252 9.00 0.18 24.98
C VAL A 252 9.18 -0.03 26.49
N VAL A 253 8.81 -1.21 26.97
CA VAL A 253 9.01 -1.63 28.36
C VAL A 253 10.30 -2.44 28.39
N GLU A 254 11.32 -1.92 29.06
CA GLU A 254 12.52 -2.70 29.31
C GLU A 254 12.17 -3.90 30.16
N SER A 255 12.48 -5.10 29.65
CA SER A 255 12.50 -6.28 30.48
C SER A 255 13.59 -6.06 31.51
N ALA A 256 13.26 -6.02 32.80
CA ALA A 256 14.29 -6.06 33.84
C ALA A 256 15.25 -7.21 33.49
N LYS A 257 16.48 -6.87 33.07
CA LYS A 257 17.53 -7.86 32.91
C LYS A 257 17.54 -8.63 34.23
N LEU A 258 17.30 -9.93 34.18
CA LEU A 258 17.70 -10.82 35.25
C LEU A 258 19.21 -10.59 35.39
N ARG A 259 19.63 -9.69 36.30
CA ARG A 259 20.99 -9.67 36.80
C ARG A 259 21.11 -11.02 37.48
N SER A 260 21.71 -11.96 36.77
CA SER A 260 22.08 -13.27 37.29
C SER A 260 22.75 -13.05 38.64
N ARG A 261 22.07 -13.46 39.71
CA ARG A 261 22.68 -13.70 41.01
C ARG A 261 23.60 -14.92 40.84
N VAL A 262 24.78 -14.70 40.28
CA VAL A 262 25.91 -15.61 40.38
C VAL A 262 26.99 -14.83 41.10
N LEU A 263 26.87 -14.77 42.43
CA LEU A 263 27.92 -14.39 43.40
C LEU A 263 27.32 -14.46 44.81
N GLN A 264 27.12 -15.68 45.32
CA GLN A 264 27.24 -16.07 46.74
C GLN A 264 26.83 -17.55 46.91
N MET A 265 27.60 -18.47 46.33
CA MET A 265 27.71 -19.85 46.84
C MET A 265 29.16 -20.32 46.73
N VAL A 266 30.09 -19.44 47.11
CA VAL A 266 31.45 -19.84 47.49
C VAL A 266 31.73 -19.14 48.80
N ASN A 267 31.30 -19.77 49.89
CA ASN A 267 31.80 -19.60 51.25
C ASN A 267 31.05 -20.61 52.14
N ILE A 268 31.40 -21.90 51.97
CA ILE A 268 31.46 -22.89 53.05
C ILE A 268 32.71 -23.74 52.74
#